data_AF-A0A2E9WXV9-F1
#
_entry.id   AF-A0A2E9WXV9-F1
#
_cell.length_a   1.000
_cell.length_b   1.000
_cell.length_c   1.000
_cell.angle_alpha   90.00
_cell.angle_beta   90.00
_cell.angle_gamma   90.00
#
_symmetry.space_group_name_H-M   'P 1'
#
loop_
_entity.id
_entity.type
_entity.pdbx_description
1 polymer ?
#
loop_
_entity_poly.entity_id
_entity_poly.type
_entity_poly.pdbx_seq_one_letter_code
_entity_poly.pdbx_strand_id
1 'polypeptide(L)'
;MGRHNREGRGADQLGYKYQVNYQPNWLRLVKVTRTLDSGRQSTKTLFRNPTHHRREEPSEKVRTRIVSPGQGLDMEVVVSDPHGSVYRVQVTCMVPTADGYSEKVVYTLEDSVPPASRG
;
A
#
# COMPACT_ATOMS: atom_id res chain seq x y z
N MET A 1 -3.37 3.77 25.35
CA MET A 1 -2.13 3.11 24.90
C MET A 1 -1.76 3.67 23.54
N GLY A 2 -0.49 4.03 23.31
CA GLY A 2 -0.06 4.59 22.02
C GLY A 2 -0.47 3.66 20.88
N ARG A 3 -1.15 4.19 19.87
CA ARG A 3 -1.48 3.45 18.65
C ARG A 3 -0.18 3.27 17.87
N HIS A 4 0.63 2.30 18.28
CA HIS A 4 1.94 2.06 17.68
C HIS A 4 1.76 1.54 16.26
N ASN A 5 2.42 2.19 15.31
CA ASN A 5 2.51 1.66 13.97
C ASN A 5 3.17 0.27 13.99
N ARG A 6 2.71 -0.60 13.11
CA ARG A 6 3.30 -1.92 12.87
C ARG A 6 4.11 -1.91 11.59
N GLU A 7 5.02 -2.87 11.47
CA GLU A 7 5.75 -3.13 10.24
C GLU A 7 5.18 -4.35 9.52
N GLY A 8 5.09 -4.26 8.21
CA GLY A 8 4.76 -5.31 7.27
C GLY A 8 5.78 -5.35 6.14
N ARG A 9 5.86 -6.47 5.44
CA ARG A 9 6.78 -6.65 4.32
C ARG A 9 6.08 -7.31 3.14
N GLY A 10 6.61 -7.05 1.96
CA GLY A 10 6.05 -7.51 0.70
C GLY A 10 7.09 -7.55 -0.40
N ALA A 11 6.77 -8.26 -1.48
CA ALA A 11 7.52 -8.19 -2.73
C ALA A 11 6.57 -8.06 -3.91
N ASP A 12 6.92 -7.22 -4.86
CA ASP A 12 6.11 -6.99 -6.05
C ASP A 12 6.31 -8.09 -7.12
N GLN A 13 5.79 -7.88 -8.32
CA GLN A 13 5.85 -8.81 -9.45
C GLN A 13 7.29 -9.05 -9.94
N LEU A 14 8.18 -8.06 -9.78
CA LEU A 14 9.56 -8.09 -10.23
C LEU A 14 10.52 -8.50 -9.10
N GLY A 15 10.00 -8.75 -7.90
CA GLY A 15 10.78 -9.21 -6.74
C GLY A 15 11.38 -8.07 -5.90
N TYR A 16 11.07 -6.80 -6.21
CA TYR A 16 11.49 -5.68 -5.36
C TYR A 16 10.84 -5.81 -4.00
N LYS A 17 11.65 -5.69 -2.94
CA LYS A 17 11.22 -5.82 -1.56
C LYS A 17 10.70 -4.49 -1.04
N TYR A 18 9.65 -4.55 -0.24
CA TYR A 18 9.01 -3.39 0.37
C TYR A 18 8.85 -3.59 1.87
N GLN A 19 9.03 -2.50 2.60
CA GLN A 19 8.61 -2.35 3.99
C GLN A 19 7.40 -1.41 4.05
N VAL A 20 6.41 -1.77 4.86
CA VAL A 20 5.18 -1.01 5.07
C VAL A 20 5.07 -0.72 6.56
N ASN A 21 5.11 0.55 6.95
CA ASN A 21 4.83 1.00 8.30
C ASN A 21 3.39 1.54 8.33
N TYR A 22 2.52 0.98 9.17
CA TYR A 22 1.08 1.21 9.09
C TYR A 22 0.37 1.20 10.44
N GLN A 23 -0.80 1.85 10.51
CA GLN A 23 -1.74 1.69 11.63
C GLN A 23 -2.67 0.49 11.39
N PRO A 24 -2.73 -0.50 12.30
CA PRO A 24 -3.41 -1.78 12.06
C PRO A 24 -4.95 -1.71 12.07
N ASN A 25 -5.53 -0.63 12.59
CA ASN A 25 -6.96 -0.34 12.53
C ASN A 25 -7.38 0.32 11.20
N TRP A 26 -6.44 0.92 10.47
CA TRP A 26 -6.67 1.63 9.20
C TRP A 26 -6.29 0.80 7.97
N LEU A 27 -5.09 0.24 7.91
CA LEU A 27 -4.61 -0.36 6.66
C LEU A 27 -4.94 -1.85 6.62
N ARG A 28 -5.69 -2.32 5.61
CA ARG A 28 -5.92 -3.75 5.37
C ARG A 28 -5.02 -4.33 4.31
N LEU A 29 -4.87 -3.61 3.22
CA LEU A 29 -4.20 -4.12 2.04
C LEU A 29 -3.39 -3.01 1.38
N VAL A 30 -2.22 -3.37 0.89
CA VAL A 30 -1.49 -2.60 -0.11
C VAL A 30 -1.42 -3.44 -1.36
N LYS A 31 -1.88 -2.88 -2.48
CA LYS A 31 -1.68 -3.44 -3.82
C LYS A 31 -0.67 -2.59 -4.57
N VAL A 32 0.11 -3.25 -5.41
CA VAL A 32 1.03 -2.62 -6.35
C VAL A 32 0.60 -3.00 -7.77
N THR A 33 0.40 -1.98 -8.61
CA THR A 33 0.02 -2.14 -10.00
C THR A 33 1.08 -1.56 -10.90
N ARG A 34 1.57 -2.36 -11.84
CA ARG A 34 2.57 -1.99 -12.84
C ARG A 34 1.95 -2.05 -14.22
N THR A 35 2.39 -1.19 -15.13
CA THR A 35 2.03 -1.28 -16.54
C THR A 35 3.12 -2.06 -17.25
N LEU A 36 2.75 -3.17 -17.90
CA LEU A 36 3.68 -3.98 -18.69
C LEU A 36 3.90 -3.33 -20.06
N ASP A 37 4.95 -3.73 -20.78
CA ASP A 37 5.28 -3.23 -22.12
C ASP A 37 4.14 -3.42 -23.13
N SER A 38 3.28 -4.42 -22.92
CA SER A 38 2.07 -4.64 -23.72
C SER A 38 0.95 -3.63 -23.46
N GLY A 39 1.14 -2.67 -22.55
CA GLY A 39 0.12 -1.73 -22.06
C GLY A 39 -0.83 -2.35 -21.03
N ARG A 40 -0.77 -3.66 -20.79
CA ARG A 40 -1.60 -4.35 -19.79
C ARG A 40 -1.14 -3.98 -18.37
N GLN A 41 -2.10 -3.78 -17.48
CA GLN A 41 -1.82 -3.63 -16.05
C GLN A 41 -1.70 -4.99 -15.36
N SER A 42 -0.70 -5.11 -14.48
CA SER A 42 -0.53 -6.24 -13.57
C SER A 42 -0.61 -5.74 -12.14
N THR A 43 -1.53 -6.30 -11.35
CA THR A 43 -1.72 -5.95 -9.95
C THR A 43 -1.33 -7.12 -9.06
N LYS A 44 -0.53 -6.86 -8.02
CA LYS A 44 -0.17 -7.83 -6.98
C LYS A 44 -0.50 -7.27 -5.61
N THR A 45 -0.95 -8.13 -4.69
CA THR A 45 -1.01 -7.76 -3.27
C THR A 45 0.42 -7.66 -2.75
N LEU A 46 0.83 -6.45 -2.38
CA LEU A 46 2.14 -6.20 -1.81
C LEU A 46 2.16 -6.61 -0.34
N PHE A 47 1.13 -6.20 0.41
CA PHE A 47 1.04 -6.45 1.85
C PHE A 47 -0.42 -6.65 2.25
N ARG A 48 -0.66 -7.58 3.18
CA ARG A 48 -1.94 -7.80 3.85
C ARG A 48 -1.74 -7.72 5.35
N ASN A 49 -2.53 -6.89 6.02
CA ASN A 49 -2.54 -6.81 7.47
C ASN A 49 -2.99 -8.15 8.06
N PRO A 50 -2.19 -8.78 8.95
CA PRO A 50 -2.52 -10.09 9.54
C PRO A 50 -3.68 -10.00 10.53
N THR A 51 -4.07 -8.80 10.95
CA THR A 51 -5.24 -8.61 11.81
C THR A 51 -6.49 -8.80 10.94
N HIS A 52 -7.22 -9.90 11.14
CA HIS A 52 -8.42 -10.24 10.36
C HIS A 52 -9.61 -9.28 10.59
N HIS A 53 -9.68 -8.66 11.77
CA HIS A 53 -10.78 -7.78 12.17
C HIS A 53 -10.26 -6.44 12.67
N ARG A 54 -11.10 -5.41 12.63
CA ARG A 54 -10.79 -4.12 13.26
C ARG A 54 -11.01 -4.28 14.75
N ARG A 55 -9.95 -4.10 15.56
CA ARG A 55 -10.08 -4.12 17.03
C ARG A 55 -10.59 -2.78 17.56
N GLU A 56 -10.25 -1.69 16.87
CA GLU A 56 -10.58 -0.31 17.25
C GLU A 56 -10.77 0.53 15.98
N GLU A 57 -11.55 1.60 16.05
CA GLU A 57 -11.66 2.57 14.95
C GLU A 57 -10.31 3.24 14.61
N PRO A 58 -10.05 3.60 13.33
CA PRO A 58 -8.93 4.42 12.93
C PRO A 58 -8.84 5.70 13.75
N SER A 59 -7.65 6.29 13.79
CA SER A 59 -7.50 7.64 14.34
C SER A 59 -8.02 8.65 13.34
N GLU A 60 -8.43 9.83 13.80
CA GLU A 60 -8.73 10.96 12.90
C GLU A 60 -7.57 11.30 11.97
N LYS A 61 -6.34 10.93 12.36
CA LYS A 61 -5.14 11.05 11.54
C LYS A 61 -4.33 9.77 11.53
N VAL A 62 -4.11 9.22 10.35
CA VAL A 62 -3.36 7.98 10.13
C VAL A 62 -2.19 8.22 9.19
N ARG A 63 -1.14 7.43 9.36
CA ARG A 63 0.10 7.52 8.59
C ARG A 63 0.49 6.14 8.10
N THR A 64 0.79 6.04 6.81
CA THR A 64 1.34 4.83 6.20
C THR A 64 2.60 5.20 5.42
N ARG A 65 3.73 4.56 5.72
CA ARG A 65 4.99 4.74 4.99
C ARG A 65 5.34 3.46 4.25
N ILE A 66 5.75 3.58 2.99
CA ILE A 66 6.12 2.48 2.11
C ILE A 66 7.52 2.76 1.57
N VAL A 67 8.45 1.83 1.82
CA VAL A 67 9.86 1.95 1.45
C VAL A 67 10.26 0.77 0.58
N SER A 68 10.93 1.03 -0.54
CA SER A 68 11.61 0.03 -1.35
C SER A 68 13.02 0.51 -1.71
N PRO A 69 14.05 0.11 -0.94
CA PRO A 69 15.42 0.57 -1.17
C PRO A 69 15.96 0.19 -2.54
N GLY A 70 15.60 -1.01 -3.05
CA GLY A 70 16.00 -1.47 -4.37
C GLY A 70 15.42 -0.64 -5.53
N GLN A 71 14.45 0.24 -5.26
CA GLN A 71 13.89 1.18 -6.23
C GLN A 71 14.07 2.64 -5.80
N GLY A 72 14.85 2.91 -4.74
CA GLY A 72 14.97 4.26 -4.18
C GLY A 72 13.64 4.88 -3.71
N LEU A 73 12.59 4.07 -3.49
CA LEU A 73 11.29 4.55 -3.07
C LEU A 73 11.26 4.72 -1.56
N ASP A 74 10.87 5.91 -1.11
CA ASP A 74 10.51 6.19 0.28
C ASP A 74 9.35 7.19 0.28
N MET A 75 8.14 6.68 0.46
CA MET A 75 6.93 7.51 0.43
C MET A 75 6.13 7.38 1.72
N GLU A 76 5.56 8.49 2.17
CA GLU A 76 4.65 8.54 3.32
C GLU A 76 3.33 9.19 2.92
N VAL A 77 2.23 8.51 3.23
CA VAL A 77 0.87 9.01 3.05
C VAL A 77 0.29 9.29 4.43
N VAL A 78 -0.16 10.53 4.61
CA VAL A 78 -0.88 10.97 5.81
C VAL A 78 -2.30 11.32 5.43
N VAL A 79 -3.27 10.65 6.04
CA VAL A 79 -4.69 10.92 5.85
C VAL A 79 -5.21 11.54 7.15
N SER A 80 -5.84 12.71 7.04
CA SER A 80 -6.61 13.32 8.12
C SER A 80 -8.08 13.23 7.73
N ASP A 81 -8.83 12.40 8.44
CA ASP A 81 -10.21 12.02 8.15
C ASP A 81 -11.00 11.91 9.46
N PRO A 82 -11.41 13.04 10.06
CA PRO A 82 -12.14 13.05 11.33
C PRO A 82 -13.48 12.32 11.28
N HIS A 83 -14.03 12.11 10.07
CA HIS A 83 -15.34 11.51 9.86
C HIS A 83 -15.28 10.08 9.30
N GLY A 84 -14.08 9.50 9.15
CA GLY A 84 -13.92 8.11 8.70
C GLY A 84 -14.46 7.82 7.29
N SER A 85 -14.43 8.80 6.38
CA SER A 85 -14.97 8.70 5.02
C SER A 85 -14.00 8.11 3.99
N VAL A 86 -12.70 8.10 4.26
CA VAL A 86 -11.68 7.63 3.31
C VAL A 86 -11.60 6.11 3.38
N TYR A 87 -11.85 5.42 2.27
CA TYR A 87 -11.77 3.94 2.21
C TYR A 87 -10.54 3.43 1.43
N ARG A 88 -10.00 4.28 0.54
CA ARG A 88 -8.91 3.94 -0.38
C ARG A 88 -8.10 5.18 -0.72
N VAL A 89 -6.78 5.00 -0.80
CA VAL A 89 -5.86 5.99 -1.38
C VAL A 89 -5.08 5.33 -2.51
N GLN A 90 -4.97 6.02 -3.65
CA GLN A 90 -4.11 5.60 -4.75
C GLN A 90 -3.02 6.64 -4.98
N VAL A 91 -1.77 6.19 -5.00
CA VAL A 91 -0.60 7.02 -5.27
C VAL A 91 0.12 6.43 -6.48
N THR A 92 0.38 7.27 -7.48
CA THR A 92 1.17 6.89 -8.66
C THR A 92 2.55 7.49 -8.53
N CYS A 93 3.59 6.65 -8.59
CA CYS A 93 4.98 7.05 -8.50
C CYS A 93 5.70 6.74 -9.81
N MET A 94 6.69 7.56 -10.16
CA MET A 94 7.73 7.19 -11.11
C MET A 94 8.87 6.53 -10.32
N VAL A 95 9.22 5.29 -10.66
CA VAL A 95 10.33 4.55 -10.02
C VAL A 95 11.36 4.14 -11.06
N PRO A 96 12.65 4.10 -10.71
CA PRO A 96 13.68 3.61 -11.61
C PRO A 96 13.53 2.10 -11.89
N THR A 97 13.88 1.72 -13.11
CA THR A 97 13.96 0.33 -13.59
C THR A 97 15.42 -0.12 -13.67
N ALA A 98 15.65 -1.44 -13.76
CA ALA A 98 17.01 -2.01 -13.75
C ALA A 98 17.86 -1.60 -14.97
N ASP A 99 17.21 -1.25 -16.07
CA ASP A 99 17.81 -0.78 -17.33
C ASP A 99 18.04 0.76 -17.35
N GLY A 100 17.80 1.44 -16.24
CA GLY A 100 18.10 2.88 -16.08
C GLY A 100 17.00 3.82 -16.53
N TYR A 101 15.86 3.31 -16.99
CA TYR A 101 14.67 4.11 -17.26
C TYR A 101 13.83 4.32 -15.99
N SER A 102 12.62 4.88 -16.16
CA SER A 102 11.63 4.98 -15.10
C SER A 102 10.26 4.52 -15.59
N GLU A 103 9.49 3.93 -14.69
CA GLU A 103 8.14 3.44 -14.98
C GLU A 103 7.12 3.97 -13.98
N LYS A 104 5.84 3.97 -14.39
CA LYS A 104 4.71 4.30 -13.52
C LYS A 104 4.30 3.08 -12.70
N VAL A 105 4.34 3.22 -11.38
CA VAL A 105 3.84 2.22 -10.43
C VAL A 105 2.76 2.83 -9.56
N VAL A 106 1.61 2.16 -9.49
CA VAL A 106 0.46 2.59 -8.68
C VAL A 106 0.39 1.77 -7.40
N TYR A 107 0.44 2.45 -6.27
CA TYR A 107 0.21 1.87 -4.95
C TYR A 107 -1.21 2.18 -4.50
N THR A 108 -1.98 1.15 -4.19
CA THR A 108 -3.34 1.28 -3.67
C THR A 108 -3.37 0.82 -2.23
N LEU A 109 -3.67 1.74 -1.30
CA LEU A 109 -3.86 1.48 0.12
C LEU A 109 -5.37 1.37 0.37
N GLU A 110 -5.81 0.27 0.98
CA GLU A 110 -7.23 0.01 1.22
C GLU A 110 -7.51 -0.27 2.70
N ASP A 111 -8.62 0.28 3.20
CA ASP A 111 -9.16 0.06 4.54
C ASP A 111 -10.12 -1.15 4.62
N SER A 112 -10.53 -1.68 3.48
CA SER A 112 -11.25 -2.94 3.40
C SER A 112 -10.63 -3.84 2.34
N VAL A 113 -10.72 -5.15 2.57
CA VAL A 113 -10.56 -6.11 1.49
C VAL A 113 -11.94 -6.18 0.83
N PRO A 114 -12.09 -5.82 -0.45
CA PRO A 114 -13.37 -6.02 -1.13
C PRO A 114 -13.79 -7.48 -0.94
N PRO A 115 -15.07 -7.77 -0.66
CA PRO A 115 -15.54 -9.15 -0.70
C PRO A 115 -15.15 -9.72 -2.07
N ALA A 116 -14.67 -10.97 -2.08
CA ALA A 116 -14.38 -11.65 -3.34
C ALA A 116 -15.63 -11.52 -4.22
N SER A 117 -15.50 -10.85 -5.36
CA SER A 117 -16.56 -10.78 -6.35
C SER A 117 -16.91 -12.22 -6.69
N ARG A 118 -18.08 -12.70 -6.26
CA ARG A 118 -18.65 -13.95 -6.73
C ARG A 118 -18.84 -13.77 -8.23
N GLY A 119 -18.02 -14.45 -9.02
CA GLY A 119 -18.32 -14.72 -10.42
C GLY A 119 -19.49 -15.67 -10.53
#